data_AF-L1LDL8-F1
#
_entry.id   AF-L1LDL8-F1
#
_cell.length_a   1.000
_cell.length_b   1.000
_cell.length_c   1.000
_cell.angle_alpha   90.00
_cell.angle_beta   90.00
_cell.angle_gamma   90.00
#
_symmetry.space_group_name_H-M   'P 1'
#
loop_
_entity.id
_entity.type
_entity.pdbx_description
1 polymer ?
#
loop_
_entity_poly.entity_id
_entity_poly.type
_entity_poly.pdbx_seq_one_letter_code
_entity_poly.pdbx_strand_id
1 'polypeptide(L)'
;MYFTYVVRPGEAPESRGPQFEPVWDFLMDYNLRFGFLAQLFALILLLFGIFSGGKDPLALLTFLRALPGNFGVTPFSLTLVCHGLFIMGTLLIMAFIQMGEDDASIKQSRGYRAGTKFLLQATSFGAVSWSLSMISFLGATYYFDAQWLDDQIGDGSSWLIYFSSRLFDSFALILYAGATFFLETYHSEGTNETWGWLCSSTFLAAGILEIAALNFINTPAFVILERLYTVAFGVALFFSSIWALLFEPVSHRYEVKLTQSALRNEYYKSRNAMAYYGPAVVDQNGDIDIAAATQQVHQAFNQPM
;
A
#
# COMPACT_ATOMS: atom_id res chain seq x y z
N MET A 1 -2.72 -48.97 9.70
CA MET A 1 -2.15 -47.71 10.23
C MET A 1 -2.13 -46.72 9.07
N TYR A 2 -3.18 -45.91 8.95
CA TYR A 2 -3.20 -44.85 7.92
C TYR A 2 -2.41 -43.68 8.51
N PHE A 3 -1.21 -43.44 7.98
CA PHE A 3 -0.49 -42.20 8.27
C PHE A 3 -1.31 -41.06 7.69
N THR A 4 -2.05 -40.35 8.53
CA THR A 4 -2.67 -39.07 8.20
C THR A 4 -1.54 -38.06 8.04
N TYR A 5 -1.03 -37.93 6.82
CA TYR A 5 -0.11 -36.85 6.47
C TYR A 5 -0.82 -35.52 6.69
N VAL A 6 -0.36 -34.76 7.68
CA VAL A 6 -0.68 -33.33 7.81
C VAL A 6 -0.09 -32.67 6.58
N VAL A 7 -0.95 -32.32 5.63
CA VAL A 7 -0.50 -31.57 4.44
C VAL A 7 -0.14 -30.19 4.95
N ARG A 8 1.16 -29.86 4.91
CA ARG A 8 1.60 -28.51 5.25
C ARG A 8 0.92 -27.56 4.27
N PRO A 9 0.41 -26.40 4.73
CA PRO A 9 -0.01 -25.36 3.81
C PRO A 9 1.22 -25.05 2.93
N GLY A 10 1.18 -25.39 1.64
CA GLY A 10 2.34 -25.37 0.73
C GLY A 10 2.63 -26.69 0.02
N GLU A 11 2.18 -27.83 0.53
CA GLU A 11 2.31 -29.15 -0.11
C GLU A 11 0.97 -29.66 -0.69
N ALA A 12 -0.10 -28.89 -0.56
CA ALA A 12 -1.37 -29.20 -1.21
C ALA A 12 -1.17 -29.11 -2.74
N PRO A 13 -1.55 -30.14 -3.51
CA PRO A 13 -1.45 -30.09 -4.96
C PRO A 13 -2.21 -28.85 -5.47
N GLU A 14 -1.54 -28.05 -6.31
CA GLU A 14 -2.15 -26.89 -6.98
C GLU A 14 -3.36 -27.41 -7.78
N SER A 15 -4.54 -27.36 -7.18
CA SER A 15 -5.77 -27.54 -7.93
C SER A 15 -5.84 -26.38 -8.92
N ARG A 16 -6.12 -26.70 -10.20
CA ARG A 16 -6.12 -25.75 -11.33
C ARG A 16 -6.61 -24.37 -10.87
N GLY A 17 -5.69 -23.40 -10.90
CA GLY A 17 -6.00 -22.01 -10.67
C GLY A 17 -6.94 -21.48 -11.75
N PRO A 18 -7.56 -20.30 -11.56
CA PRO A 18 -8.07 -19.54 -12.69
C PRO A 18 -6.93 -19.38 -13.70
N GLN A 19 -7.12 -19.84 -14.92
CA GLN A 19 -6.27 -19.40 -16.03
C GLN A 19 -6.74 -17.99 -16.35
N PHE A 20 -6.06 -16.99 -15.80
CA PHE A 20 -6.25 -15.64 -16.29
C PHE A 20 -5.68 -15.57 -17.71
N GLU A 21 -6.23 -14.67 -18.52
CA GLU A 21 -5.61 -14.39 -19.81
C GLU A 21 -4.25 -13.72 -19.55
N PRO A 22 -3.23 -13.91 -20.42
CA PRO A 22 -1.87 -13.43 -20.19
C PRO A 22 -1.74 -11.94 -19.85
N VAL A 23 -2.70 -11.12 -20.33
CA VAL A 23 -2.77 -9.69 -20.03
C VAL A 23 -3.13 -9.45 -18.56
N TRP A 24 -4.06 -10.22 -18.02
CA TRP A 24 -4.46 -10.12 -16.62
C TRP A 24 -3.37 -10.66 -15.71
N ASP A 25 -2.70 -11.76 -16.07
CA ASP A 25 -1.52 -12.24 -15.32
C ASP A 25 -0.41 -11.17 -15.29
N PHE A 26 -0.11 -10.52 -16.41
CA PHE A 26 0.88 -9.44 -16.46
C PHE A 26 0.46 -8.20 -15.64
N LEU A 27 -0.80 -7.80 -15.68
CA LEU A 27 -1.28 -6.68 -14.86
C LEU A 27 -1.26 -7.03 -13.37
N MET A 28 -1.51 -8.29 -13.03
CA MET A 28 -1.58 -8.77 -11.67
C MET A 28 -0.18 -8.93 -11.05
N ASP A 29 0.79 -9.42 -11.81
CA ASP A 29 2.11 -9.80 -11.28
C ASP A 29 3.11 -8.63 -11.10
N TYR A 30 2.78 -7.40 -11.51
CA TYR A 30 3.75 -6.29 -11.58
C TYR A 30 3.24 -4.99 -10.93
N ASN A 31 2.18 -5.08 -10.15
CA ASN A 31 1.46 -3.97 -9.57
C ASN A 31 2.30 -3.09 -8.64
N LEU A 32 3.08 -3.68 -7.72
CA LEU A 32 3.83 -2.93 -6.71
C LEU A 32 4.96 -2.13 -7.35
N ARG A 33 5.77 -2.78 -8.20
CA ARG A 33 6.89 -2.12 -8.88
C ARG A 33 6.44 -1.09 -9.90
N PHE A 34 5.42 -1.38 -10.72
CA PHE A 34 4.90 -0.38 -11.65
C PHE A 34 4.25 0.77 -10.90
N GLY A 35 3.62 0.50 -9.77
CA GLY A 35 3.05 1.52 -8.90
C GLY A 35 4.08 2.54 -8.42
N PHE A 36 5.13 2.09 -7.72
CA PHE A 36 6.19 3.00 -7.24
C PHE A 36 6.99 3.64 -8.38
N LEU A 37 7.31 2.89 -9.45
CA LEU A 37 8.02 3.45 -10.60
C LEU A 37 7.20 4.53 -11.32
N ALA A 38 5.87 4.35 -11.44
CA ALA A 38 4.98 5.36 -12.02
C ALA A 38 4.96 6.63 -11.17
N GLN A 39 4.88 6.50 -9.84
CA GLN A 39 4.95 7.65 -8.92
C GLN A 39 6.31 8.37 -8.97
N LEU A 40 7.43 7.62 -9.00
CA LEU A 40 8.77 8.19 -9.12
C LEU A 40 8.94 8.92 -10.46
N PHE A 41 8.50 8.31 -11.55
CA PHE A 41 8.54 8.91 -12.87
C PHE A 41 7.67 10.17 -12.94
N ALA A 42 6.46 10.13 -12.36
CA ALA A 42 5.59 11.30 -12.24
C ALA A 42 6.26 12.44 -11.46
N LEU A 43 6.94 12.14 -10.35
CA LEU A 43 7.68 13.13 -9.59
C LEU A 43 8.79 13.75 -10.43
N ILE A 44 9.62 12.94 -11.08
CA ILE A 44 10.75 13.43 -11.91
C ILE A 44 10.23 14.33 -13.04
N LEU A 45 9.17 13.89 -13.74
CA LEU A 45 8.55 14.69 -14.80
C LEU A 45 7.98 16.00 -14.27
N LEU A 46 7.34 15.98 -13.10
CA LEU A 46 6.77 17.17 -12.48
C LEU A 46 7.88 18.16 -12.09
N LEU A 47 8.95 17.70 -11.44
CA LEU A 47 10.11 18.53 -11.08
C LEU A 47 10.78 19.13 -12.31
N PHE A 48 10.95 18.34 -13.38
CA PHE A 48 11.48 18.83 -14.65
C PHE A 48 10.54 19.87 -15.29
N GLY A 49 9.22 19.64 -15.22
CA GLY A 49 8.21 20.60 -15.64
C GLY A 49 8.35 21.93 -14.92
N ILE A 50 8.39 21.91 -13.58
CA ILE A 50 8.55 23.10 -12.74
C ILE A 50 9.84 23.85 -13.08
N PHE A 51 10.96 23.13 -13.22
CA PHE A 51 12.25 23.70 -13.60
C PHE A 51 12.20 24.35 -15.00
N SER A 52 11.60 23.66 -15.98
CA SER A 52 11.43 24.19 -17.34
C SER A 52 10.54 25.43 -17.39
N GLY A 53 9.59 25.56 -16.46
CA GLY A 53 8.76 26.75 -16.24
C GLY A 53 9.48 27.90 -15.53
N GLY A 54 10.77 27.76 -15.21
CA GLY A 54 11.60 28.79 -14.57
C GLY A 54 11.37 28.93 -13.06
N LYS A 55 10.78 27.92 -12.41
CA LYS A 55 10.50 27.90 -10.98
C LYS A 55 11.45 26.96 -10.24
N ASP A 56 11.57 27.13 -8.92
CA ASP A 56 12.37 26.25 -8.07
C ASP A 56 11.71 24.86 -8.00
N PRO A 57 12.31 23.79 -8.57
CA PRO A 57 11.72 22.46 -8.54
C PRO A 57 11.61 21.90 -7.12
N LEU A 58 12.43 22.38 -6.18
CA LEU A 58 12.38 21.93 -4.78
C LEU A 58 11.24 22.57 -3.98
N ALA A 59 10.55 23.57 -4.53
CA ALA A 59 9.39 24.22 -3.92
C ALA A 59 8.07 23.53 -4.31
N LEU A 60 8.04 22.19 -4.18
CA LEU A 60 6.91 21.37 -4.62
C LEU A 60 5.59 21.76 -3.95
N LEU A 61 5.58 21.97 -2.63
CA LEU A 61 4.36 22.36 -1.90
C LEU A 61 3.83 23.71 -2.37
N THR A 62 4.72 24.69 -2.57
CA THR A 62 4.37 25.99 -3.15
C THR A 62 3.79 25.87 -4.56
N PHE A 63 4.32 24.95 -5.38
CA PHE A 63 3.77 24.67 -6.70
C PHE A 63 2.38 24.02 -6.61
N LEU A 64 2.21 23.02 -5.74
CA LEU A 64 0.95 22.28 -5.55
C LEU A 64 -0.18 23.13 -5.00
N ARG A 65 0.12 24.29 -4.40
CA ARG A 65 -0.88 25.31 -4.03
C ARG A 65 -1.60 25.90 -5.24
N ALA A 66 -1.07 25.71 -6.46
CA ALA A 66 -1.73 26.12 -7.70
C ALA A 66 -2.05 27.64 -7.72
N LEU A 67 -1.16 28.47 -7.17
CA LEU A 67 -1.32 29.93 -7.24
C LEU A 67 -1.07 30.43 -8.68
N PRO A 68 -1.82 31.42 -9.19
CA PRO A 68 -1.67 31.93 -10.56
C PRO A 68 -0.24 32.33 -10.92
N GLY A 69 0.52 32.88 -9.96
CA GLY A 69 1.92 33.26 -10.14
C GLY A 69 2.92 32.08 -10.13
N ASN A 70 2.52 30.91 -9.62
CA ASN A 70 3.36 29.72 -9.49
C ASN A 70 3.24 28.75 -10.66
N PHE A 71 2.11 28.77 -11.38
CA PHE A 71 1.91 27.94 -12.57
C PHE A 71 2.98 28.15 -13.64
N GLY A 72 3.41 29.41 -13.82
CA GLY A 72 4.45 29.74 -14.79
C GLY A 72 4.14 29.22 -16.21
N VAL A 73 5.19 29.01 -16.99
CA VAL A 73 5.12 28.45 -18.36
C VAL A 73 5.00 26.92 -18.34
N THR A 74 4.84 26.30 -17.16
CA THR A 74 4.79 24.83 -17.04
C THR A 74 3.55 24.32 -17.80
N PRO A 75 3.71 23.39 -18.77
CA PRO A 75 2.57 22.92 -19.54
C PRO A 75 1.51 22.29 -18.64
N PHE A 76 0.31 22.87 -18.60
CA PHE A 76 -0.79 22.39 -17.75
C PHE A 76 -1.11 20.90 -17.99
N SER A 77 -1.07 20.48 -19.26
CA SER A 77 -1.24 19.09 -19.66
C SER A 77 -0.20 18.16 -19.03
N LEU A 78 1.06 18.59 -18.91
CA LEU A 78 2.11 17.83 -18.23
C LEU A 78 1.77 17.65 -16.76
N THR A 79 1.34 18.72 -16.08
CA THR A 79 0.95 18.66 -14.67
C THR A 79 -0.22 17.71 -14.43
N LEU A 80 -1.25 17.74 -15.29
CA LEU A 80 -2.37 16.79 -15.20
C LEU A 80 -1.94 15.35 -15.45
N VAL A 81 -1.08 15.12 -16.44
CA VAL A 81 -0.52 13.78 -16.70
C VAL A 81 0.26 13.28 -15.49
N CYS A 82 1.07 14.12 -14.85
CA CYS A 82 1.81 13.73 -13.64
C CYS A 82 0.86 13.36 -12.49
N HIS A 83 -0.20 14.15 -12.24
CA HIS A 83 -1.21 13.79 -11.24
C HIS A 83 -1.93 12.48 -11.58
N GLY A 84 -2.29 12.27 -12.85
CA GLY A 84 -2.87 11.03 -13.33
C GLY A 84 -1.95 9.82 -13.13
N LEU A 85 -0.64 9.99 -13.37
CA LEU A 85 0.38 8.97 -13.10
C LEU A 85 0.52 8.68 -11.59
N PHE A 86 0.46 9.68 -10.72
CA PHE A 86 0.46 9.47 -9.26
C PHE A 86 -0.78 8.69 -8.80
N ILE A 87 -1.97 9.04 -9.30
CA ILE A 87 -3.21 8.33 -8.99
C ILE A 87 -3.14 6.89 -9.49
N MET A 88 -2.76 6.69 -10.76
CA MET A 88 -2.60 5.36 -11.34
C MET A 88 -1.58 4.52 -10.57
N GLY A 89 -0.42 5.09 -10.23
CA GLY A 89 0.60 4.41 -9.44
C GLY A 89 0.08 3.99 -8.07
N THR A 90 -0.71 4.85 -7.41
CA THR A 90 -1.36 4.54 -6.14
C THR A 90 -2.38 3.41 -6.27
N LEU A 91 -3.16 3.38 -7.35
CA LEU A 91 -4.12 2.32 -7.61
C LEU A 91 -3.46 0.99 -7.95
N LEU A 92 -2.31 1.00 -8.64
CA LEU A 92 -1.51 -0.20 -8.87
C LEU A 92 -0.97 -0.77 -7.56
N ILE A 93 -0.41 0.07 -6.68
CA ILE A 93 0.02 -0.37 -5.34
C ILE A 93 -1.18 -0.94 -4.56
N MET A 94 -2.37 -0.34 -4.68
CA MET A 94 -3.58 -0.86 -4.05
C MET A 94 -4.01 -2.21 -4.63
N ALA A 95 -3.83 -2.43 -5.94
CA ALA A 95 -4.14 -3.69 -6.60
C ALA A 95 -3.23 -4.84 -6.13
N PHE A 96 -1.95 -4.57 -5.84
CA PHE A 96 -1.04 -5.54 -5.22
C PHE A 96 -1.61 -6.11 -3.91
N ILE A 97 -2.28 -5.28 -3.10
CA ILE A 97 -2.87 -5.71 -1.82
C ILE A 97 -3.97 -6.74 -2.02
N GLN A 98 -4.82 -6.59 -3.05
CA GLN A 98 -5.90 -7.55 -3.31
C GLN A 98 -5.37 -8.94 -3.63
N MET A 99 -4.11 -9.05 -4.02
CA MET A 99 -3.43 -10.33 -4.26
C MET A 99 -2.72 -10.86 -3.03
N GLY A 100 -2.11 -9.97 -2.24
CA GLY A 100 -1.37 -10.33 -1.03
C GLY A 100 -2.25 -10.52 0.22
N GLU A 101 -3.49 -10.03 0.23
CA GLU A 101 -4.41 -10.12 1.37
C GLU A 101 -5.19 -11.45 1.37
N ASP A 102 -4.55 -12.54 1.80
CA ASP A 102 -5.26 -13.73 2.29
C ASP A 102 -5.27 -13.70 3.82
N ASP A 103 -6.23 -12.97 4.38
CA ASP A 103 -6.37 -12.73 5.84
C ASP A 103 -6.48 -14.05 6.65
N ALA A 104 -6.87 -15.14 5.97
CA ALA A 104 -6.99 -16.50 6.52
C ALA A 104 -5.76 -17.40 6.27
N SER A 105 -4.73 -16.91 5.57
CA SER A 105 -3.51 -17.65 5.29
C SER A 105 -2.70 -17.88 6.55
N ILE A 106 -2.47 -19.15 6.87
CA ILE A 106 -1.63 -19.55 8.01
C ILE A 106 -0.14 -19.23 7.77
N LYS A 107 0.27 -19.02 6.52
CA LYS A 107 1.66 -18.71 6.18
C LYS A 107 2.02 -17.24 6.44
N GLN A 108 1.04 -16.36 6.53
CA GLN A 108 1.28 -14.93 6.73
C GLN A 108 1.39 -14.62 8.21
N SER A 109 2.51 -14.01 8.60
CA SER A 109 2.73 -13.53 9.95
C SER A 109 1.72 -12.41 10.29
N ARG A 110 1.49 -12.17 11.59
CA ARG A 110 0.62 -11.05 12.02
C ARG A 110 1.18 -9.69 11.59
N GLY A 111 2.50 -9.54 11.60
CA GLY A 111 3.17 -8.31 11.15
C GLY A 111 2.98 -8.08 9.65
N TYR A 112 3.10 -9.12 8.82
CA TYR A 112 2.87 -9.02 7.39
C TYR A 112 1.46 -8.51 7.06
N ARG A 113 0.44 -9.10 7.71
CA ARG A 113 -0.96 -8.67 7.60
C ARG A 113 -1.23 -7.27 8.12
N ALA A 114 -0.47 -6.81 9.12
CA ALA A 114 -0.53 -5.41 9.52
C ALA A 114 0.01 -4.53 8.39
N GLY A 115 1.13 -4.93 7.77
CA GLY A 115 1.74 -4.23 6.63
C GLY A 115 0.81 -4.05 5.43
N THR A 116 0.06 -5.09 5.05
CA THR A 116 -0.94 -4.98 3.97
C THR A 116 -2.05 -3.98 4.30
N LYS A 117 -2.50 -3.93 5.57
CA LYS A 117 -3.51 -2.96 6.05
C LYS A 117 -2.98 -1.53 6.10
N PHE A 118 -1.73 -1.36 6.52
CA PHE A 118 -1.04 -0.07 6.41
C PHE A 118 -0.94 0.38 4.95
N LEU A 119 -0.59 -0.52 4.04
CA LEU A 119 -0.49 -0.22 2.61
C LEU A 119 -1.86 0.19 2.04
N LEU A 120 -2.94 -0.50 2.43
CA LEU A 120 -4.30 -0.22 1.97
C LEU A 120 -4.76 1.17 2.41
N GLN A 121 -4.48 1.52 3.66
CA GLN A 121 -4.83 2.82 4.18
C GLN A 121 -3.95 3.92 3.56
N ALA A 122 -2.66 3.64 3.33
CA ALA A 122 -1.74 4.55 2.65
C ALA A 122 -2.21 4.87 1.23
N THR A 123 -2.55 3.84 0.44
CA THR A 123 -3.03 4.02 -0.93
C THR A 123 -4.39 4.71 -0.97
N SER A 124 -5.27 4.47 0.01
CA SER A 124 -6.57 5.14 0.11
C SER A 124 -6.40 6.65 0.35
N PHE A 125 -5.57 7.04 1.33
CA PHE A 125 -5.27 8.45 1.58
C PHE A 125 -4.52 9.10 0.41
N GLY A 126 -3.57 8.38 -0.20
CA GLY A 126 -2.83 8.86 -1.36
C GLY A 126 -3.74 9.12 -2.56
N ALA A 127 -4.67 8.20 -2.87
CA ALA A 127 -5.60 8.37 -3.98
C ALA A 127 -6.50 9.60 -3.80
N VAL A 128 -7.02 9.81 -2.59
CA VAL A 128 -7.79 11.01 -2.24
C VAL A 128 -6.93 12.27 -2.34
N SER A 129 -5.72 12.24 -1.78
CA SER A 129 -4.79 13.37 -1.80
C SER A 129 -4.47 13.85 -3.21
N TRP A 130 -4.02 12.94 -4.09
CA TRP A 130 -3.64 13.27 -5.46
C TRP A 130 -4.84 13.67 -6.32
N SER A 131 -6.02 13.12 -6.04
CA SER A 131 -7.27 13.55 -6.67
C SER A 131 -7.63 14.99 -6.27
N LEU A 132 -7.54 15.33 -4.98
CA LEU A 132 -7.79 16.69 -4.50
C LEU A 132 -6.76 17.68 -5.06
N SER A 133 -5.48 17.27 -5.15
CA SER A 133 -4.43 18.10 -5.77
C SER A 133 -4.75 18.35 -7.25
N MET A 134 -5.15 17.32 -8.00
CA MET A 134 -5.57 17.47 -9.39
C MET A 134 -6.77 18.43 -9.54
N ILE A 135 -7.74 18.35 -8.63
CA ILE A 135 -8.89 19.28 -8.58
C ILE A 135 -8.42 20.71 -8.34
N SER A 136 -7.45 20.95 -7.43
CA SER A 136 -6.87 22.28 -7.22
C SER A 136 -6.24 22.85 -8.51
N PHE A 137 -5.52 22.02 -9.27
CA PHE A 137 -4.93 22.44 -10.54
C PHE A 137 -5.97 22.72 -11.64
N LEU A 138 -7.02 21.88 -11.74
CA LEU A 138 -8.13 22.09 -12.66
C LEU A 138 -8.90 23.37 -12.32
N GLY A 139 -9.21 23.58 -11.04
CA GLY A 139 -9.89 24.78 -10.54
C GLY A 139 -9.13 26.06 -10.85
N ALA A 140 -7.80 26.05 -10.72
CA ALA A 140 -6.97 27.21 -11.02
C ALA A 140 -6.85 27.54 -12.52
N THR A 141 -7.07 26.56 -13.42
CA THR A 141 -6.87 26.74 -14.86
C THR A 141 -8.15 27.14 -15.60
N TYR A 142 -9.31 26.65 -15.17
CA TYR A 142 -10.57 26.85 -15.90
C TYR A 142 -11.23 28.21 -15.68
N TYR A 143 -10.62 29.16 -14.97
CA TYR A 143 -11.25 30.45 -14.66
C TYR A 143 -12.70 30.28 -14.21
N PHE A 144 -12.91 29.60 -13.08
CA PHE A 144 -13.82 30.26 -12.16
C PHE A 144 -13.12 31.58 -11.86
N ASP A 145 -13.64 32.70 -12.39
CA ASP A 145 -13.13 34.03 -12.06
C ASP A 145 -12.75 34.01 -10.59
N ALA A 146 -11.53 34.41 -10.24
CA ALA A 146 -11.06 34.43 -8.86
C ALA A 146 -12.14 35.04 -7.94
N GLN A 147 -12.89 36.01 -8.48
CA GLN A 147 -14.09 36.59 -7.88
C GLN A 147 -15.28 35.63 -7.69
N TRP A 148 -15.70 34.83 -8.69
CA TRP A 148 -16.85 33.93 -8.54
C TRP A 148 -16.57 32.74 -7.61
N LEU A 149 -15.36 32.18 -7.61
CA LEU A 149 -14.99 31.10 -6.70
C LEU A 149 -14.80 31.62 -5.26
N ASP A 150 -14.19 32.79 -5.10
CA ASP A 150 -14.08 33.46 -3.80
C ASP A 150 -15.46 33.93 -3.29
N ASP A 151 -16.39 34.34 -4.18
CA ASP A 151 -17.76 34.74 -3.84
C ASP A 151 -18.65 33.54 -3.46
N GLN A 152 -18.49 32.37 -4.10
CA GLN A 152 -19.31 31.18 -3.84
C GLN A 152 -18.75 30.27 -2.75
N ILE A 153 -17.43 30.14 -2.69
CA ILE A 153 -16.77 29.15 -1.83
C ILE A 153 -15.92 29.83 -0.74
N GLY A 154 -15.74 31.15 -0.80
CA GLY A 154 -14.93 31.89 0.15
C GLY A 154 -13.43 31.68 -0.09
N ASP A 155 -12.65 32.72 0.22
CA ASP A 155 -11.18 32.77 0.26
C ASP A 155 -10.52 31.58 1.01
N GLY A 156 -11.31 30.82 1.78
CA GLY A 156 -10.89 29.65 2.55
C GLY A 156 -11.00 28.28 1.85
N SER A 157 -11.71 28.15 0.73
CA SER A 157 -12.05 26.82 0.18
C SER A 157 -10.95 26.17 -0.67
N SER A 158 -10.37 26.91 -1.61
CA SER A 158 -9.18 26.46 -2.37
C SER A 158 -8.03 26.16 -1.41
N TRP A 159 -7.91 26.96 -0.36
CA TRP A 159 -6.99 26.72 0.75
C TRP A 159 -7.32 25.41 1.49
N LEU A 160 -8.59 25.16 1.81
CA LEU A 160 -9.03 23.95 2.50
C LEU A 160 -8.81 22.69 1.66
N ILE A 161 -9.06 22.75 0.35
CA ILE A 161 -8.81 21.64 -0.59
C ILE A 161 -7.31 21.34 -0.64
N TYR A 162 -6.47 22.36 -0.84
CA TYR A 162 -5.02 22.22 -0.84
C TYR A 162 -4.51 21.65 0.50
N PHE A 163 -4.91 22.25 1.62
CA PHE A 163 -4.46 21.83 2.95
C PHE A 163 -4.90 20.39 3.27
N SER A 164 -6.15 20.04 2.95
CA SER A 164 -6.66 18.68 3.14
C SER A 164 -5.95 17.67 2.24
N SER A 165 -5.66 18.03 0.98
CA SER A 165 -4.88 17.21 0.07
C SER A 165 -3.51 16.89 0.67
N ARG A 166 -2.75 17.90 1.09
CA ARG A 166 -1.40 17.73 1.64
C ARG A 166 -1.41 17.00 2.99
N LEU A 167 -2.42 17.23 3.83
CA LEU A 167 -2.56 16.51 5.09
C LEU A 167 -2.84 15.02 4.87
N PHE A 168 -3.71 14.68 3.92
CA PHE A 168 -3.92 13.27 3.54
C PHE A 168 -2.67 12.65 2.91
N ASP A 169 -1.90 13.41 2.12
CA ASP A 169 -0.63 12.93 1.55
C ASP A 169 0.35 12.58 2.67
N SER A 170 0.53 13.49 3.63
CA SER A 170 1.42 13.26 4.76
C SER A 170 1.03 12.02 5.59
N PHE A 171 -0.27 11.83 5.86
CA PHE A 171 -0.74 10.62 6.52
C PHE A 171 -0.51 9.38 5.65
N ALA A 172 -0.70 9.47 4.33
CA ALA A 172 -0.35 8.39 3.41
C ALA A 172 1.13 8.03 3.50
N LEU A 173 2.04 9.02 3.52
CA LEU A 173 3.49 8.81 3.63
C LEU A 173 3.85 8.12 4.96
N ILE A 174 3.27 8.54 6.08
CA ILE A 174 3.49 7.88 7.39
C ILE A 174 2.99 6.43 7.36
N LEU A 175 1.87 6.17 6.69
CA LEU A 175 1.34 4.81 6.56
C LEU A 175 2.16 3.96 5.58
N TYR A 176 2.69 4.52 4.50
CA TYR A 176 3.68 3.87 3.63
C TYR A 176 4.94 3.48 4.42
N ALA A 177 5.36 4.31 5.38
CA ALA A 177 6.47 3.97 6.25
C ALA A 177 6.17 2.72 7.10
N GLY A 178 4.98 2.63 7.68
CA GLY A 178 4.53 1.44 8.38
C GLY A 178 4.42 0.23 7.45
N ALA A 179 3.82 0.41 6.27
CA ALA A 179 3.60 -0.64 5.30
C ALA A 179 4.92 -1.29 4.83
N THR A 180 5.86 -0.48 4.35
CA THR A 180 7.16 -0.97 3.86
C THR A 180 7.97 -1.66 4.94
N PHE A 181 7.94 -1.17 6.18
CA PHE A 181 8.57 -1.85 7.31
C PHE A 181 7.92 -3.20 7.61
N PHE A 182 6.61 -3.21 7.81
CA PHE A 182 5.90 -4.43 8.22
C PHE A 182 5.90 -5.50 7.13
N LEU A 183 5.77 -5.12 5.86
CA LEU A 183 5.84 -6.04 4.74
C LEU A 183 7.22 -6.68 4.63
N GLU A 184 8.30 -5.89 4.70
CA GLU A 184 9.66 -6.43 4.56
C GLU A 184 10.09 -7.26 5.78
N THR A 185 10.01 -6.69 6.98
CA THR A 185 10.57 -7.29 8.21
C THR A 185 9.83 -8.55 8.63
N TYR A 186 8.54 -8.66 8.28
CA TYR A 186 7.71 -9.79 8.67
C TYR A 186 7.36 -10.74 7.51
N HIS A 187 7.96 -10.54 6.33
CA HIS A 187 7.96 -11.53 5.26
C HIS A 187 8.98 -12.63 5.58
N SER A 188 8.56 -13.90 5.53
CA SER A 188 9.38 -15.03 5.99
C SER A 188 10.68 -15.23 5.21
N GLU A 189 10.67 -14.81 3.94
CA GLU A 189 11.79 -14.92 2.99
C GLU A 189 12.21 -13.53 2.50
N GLY A 190 11.93 -12.46 3.27
CA GLY A 190 12.15 -11.07 2.87
C GLY A 190 13.52 -10.81 2.22
N THR A 191 13.61 -9.77 1.40
CA THR A 191 14.84 -9.45 0.66
C THR A 191 16.01 -9.13 1.58
N ASN A 192 15.80 -8.19 2.51
CA ASN A 192 16.70 -7.78 3.57
C ASN A 192 15.95 -6.77 4.45
N GLU A 193 15.87 -7.00 5.76
CA GLU A 193 15.22 -6.12 6.74
C GLU A 193 15.68 -4.65 6.64
N THR A 194 16.93 -4.42 6.20
CA THR A 194 17.49 -3.09 5.99
C THR A 194 16.66 -2.26 5.00
N TRP A 195 16.07 -2.89 3.98
CA TRP A 195 15.19 -2.19 3.03
C TRP A 195 13.91 -1.68 3.71
N GLY A 196 13.34 -2.48 4.62
CA GLY A 196 12.17 -2.09 5.40
C GLY A 196 12.47 -0.85 6.24
N TRP A 197 13.59 -0.82 6.94
CA TRP A 197 14.03 0.35 7.71
C TRP A 197 14.35 1.57 6.83
N LEU A 198 14.98 1.36 5.68
CA LEU A 198 15.36 2.44 4.76
C LEU A 198 14.13 3.11 4.13
N CYS A 199 13.20 2.32 3.58
CA CYS A 199 11.94 2.84 3.03
C CYS A 199 11.08 3.47 4.13
N SER A 200 11.02 2.85 5.30
CA SER A 200 10.23 3.37 6.42
C SER A 200 10.73 4.71 6.93
N SER A 201 12.04 4.81 7.21
CA SER A 201 12.63 6.06 7.73
C SER A 201 12.50 7.22 6.74
N THR A 202 12.63 6.96 5.44
CA THR A 202 12.53 7.98 4.39
C THR A 202 11.10 8.45 4.16
N PHE A 203 10.12 7.54 4.13
CA PHE A 203 8.70 7.90 4.09
C PHE A 203 8.24 8.63 5.36
N LEU A 204 8.69 8.19 6.53
CA LEU A 204 8.36 8.83 7.80
C LEU A 204 8.93 10.26 7.85
N ALA A 205 10.18 10.43 7.40
CA ALA A 205 10.79 11.75 7.29
C ALA A 205 10.01 12.66 6.33
N ALA A 206 9.62 12.16 5.16
CA ALA A 206 8.81 12.91 4.20
C ALA A 206 7.46 13.34 4.80
N GLY A 207 6.73 12.42 5.43
CA GLY A 207 5.44 12.73 6.07
C GLY A 207 5.56 13.77 7.19
N ILE A 208 6.55 13.64 8.08
CA ILE A 208 6.80 14.60 9.16
C ILE A 208 7.19 15.98 8.61
N LEU A 209 8.06 16.02 7.59
CA LEU A 209 8.47 17.27 6.96
C LEU A 209 7.31 17.97 6.26
N GLU A 210 6.39 17.23 5.67
CA GLU A 210 5.17 17.81 5.08
C GLU A 210 4.27 18.44 6.16
N ILE A 211 3.98 17.72 7.25
CA ILE A 211 3.22 18.26 8.39
C ILE A 211 3.91 19.50 8.96
N ALA A 212 5.23 19.46 9.13
CA ALA A 212 5.98 20.61 9.61
C ALA A 212 5.84 21.79 8.64
N ALA A 213 6.06 21.58 7.34
CA ALA A 213 5.92 22.62 6.33
C ALA A 213 4.52 23.25 6.35
N LEU A 214 3.46 22.45 6.47
CA LEU A 214 2.08 22.94 6.56
C LEU A 214 1.83 23.81 7.80
N ASN A 215 2.40 23.44 8.95
CA ASN A 215 2.28 24.25 10.18
C ASN A 215 3.04 25.59 10.09
N PHE A 216 4.08 25.65 9.26
CA PHE A 216 4.96 26.83 9.13
C PHE A 216 4.71 27.65 7.86
N ILE A 217 3.64 27.38 7.10
CA ILE A 217 3.38 27.86 5.73
C ILE A 217 3.44 29.39 5.47
N ASN A 218 3.36 30.23 6.51
CA ASN A 218 3.48 31.69 6.42
C ASN A 218 4.72 32.25 7.16
N THR A 219 5.70 31.39 7.42
CA THR A 219 6.93 31.73 8.15
C THR A 219 8.14 31.50 7.25
N PRO A 220 9.30 32.16 7.51
CA PRO A 220 10.51 31.91 6.74
C PRO A 220 11.01 30.45 6.84
N ALA A 221 10.61 29.70 7.87
CA ALA A 221 10.95 28.29 8.02
C ALA A 221 10.32 27.40 6.94
N PHE A 222 9.18 27.81 6.36
CA PHE A 222 8.49 27.05 5.32
C PHE A 222 9.37 26.73 4.12
N VAL A 223 10.14 27.72 3.64
CA VAL A 223 11.01 27.59 2.46
C VAL A 223 12.04 26.48 2.65
N ILE A 224 12.56 26.30 3.87
CA ILE A 224 13.51 25.24 4.17
C ILE A 224 12.78 23.89 4.26
N LEU A 225 11.65 23.86 4.97
CA LEU A 225 10.88 22.64 5.20
C LEU A 225 10.29 22.05 3.90
N GLU A 226 9.79 22.86 2.98
CA GLU A 226 9.25 22.38 1.71
C GLU A 226 10.34 21.74 0.82
N ARG A 227 11.56 22.30 0.85
CA ARG A 227 12.70 21.77 0.10
C ARG A 227 13.16 20.45 0.68
N LEU A 228 13.26 20.37 2.01
CA LEU A 228 13.58 19.15 2.72
C LEU A 228 12.52 18.07 2.46
N TYR A 229 11.23 18.43 2.49
CA TYR A 229 10.14 17.54 2.13
C TYR A 229 10.31 17.01 0.70
N THR A 230 10.54 17.88 -0.27
CA THR A 230 10.64 17.48 -1.69
C THR A 230 11.79 16.49 -1.91
N VAL A 231 12.94 16.73 -1.26
CA VAL A 231 14.07 15.81 -1.29
C VAL A 231 13.72 14.49 -0.59
N ALA A 232 13.16 14.53 0.62
CA ALA A 232 12.79 13.34 1.37
C ALA A 232 11.76 12.49 0.62
N PHE A 233 10.76 13.11 -0.01
CA PHE A 233 9.75 12.45 -0.82
C PHE A 233 10.36 11.77 -2.06
N GLY A 234 11.27 12.47 -2.76
CA GLY A 234 11.99 11.87 -3.89
C GLY A 234 12.87 10.70 -3.49
N VAL A 235 13.57 10.80 -2.36
CA VAL A 235 14.39 9.71 -1.80
C VAL A 235 13.52 8.52 -1.39
N ALA A 236 12.37 8.76 -0.76
CA ALA A 236 11.43 7.71 -0.37
C ALA A 236 10.91 6.95 -1.59
N LEU A 237 10.43 7.64 -2.63
CA LEU A 237 9.98 7.01 -3.87
C LEU A 237 11.10 6.27 -4.59
N PHE A 238 12.33 6.80 -4.58
CA PHE A 238 13.49 6.15 -5.18
C PHE A 238 13.80 4.81 -4.50
N PHE A 239 13.96 4.80 -3.18
CA PHE A 239 14.24 3.56 -2.46
C PHE A 239 13.08 2.58 -2.52
N SER A 240 11.84 3.05 -2.43
CA SER A 240 10.68 2.17 -2.54
C SER A 240 10.47 1.60 -3.94
N SER A 241 10.90 2.30 -5.00
CA SER A 241 10.93 1.75 -6.35
C SER A 241 11.94 0.60 -6.47
N ILE A 242 13.14 0.77 -5.90
CA ILE A 242 14.16 -0.29 -5.88
C ILE A 242 13.69 -1.46 -5.01
N TRP A 243 13.19 -1.17 -3.82
CA TRP A 243 12.64 -2.17 -2.91
C TRP A 243 11.51 -2.96 -3.59
N ALA A 244 10.55 -2.30 -4.25
CA ALA A 244 9.47 -2.98 -4.94
C ALA A 244 9.96 -3.90 -6.08
N LEU A 245 10.99 -3.49 -6.81
CA LEU A 245 11.63 -4.33 -7.84
C LEU A 245 12.27 -5.61 -7.27
N LEU A 246 12.72 -5.57 -6.00
CA LEU A 246 13.32 -6.71 -5.31
C LEU A 246 12.28 -7.54 -4.55
N PHE A 247 11.37 -6.88 -3.86
CA PHE A 247 10.42 -7.46 -2.93
C PHE A 247 9.25 -8.14 -3.64
N GLU A 248 8.65 -7.51 -4.65
CA GLU A 248 7.47 -8.08 -5.33
C GLU A 248 7.74 -9.46 -5.96
N PRO A 249 8.88 -9.71 -6.66
CA PRO A 249 9.19 -11.05 -7.15
C PRO A 249 9.39 -12.10 -6.04
N VAL A 250 9.94 -11.68 -4.89
CA VAL A 250 10.15 -12.56 -3.74
C VAL A 250 8.80 -12.88 -3.09
N SER A 251 7.95 -11.86 -2.87
CA SER A 251 6.58 -12.00 -2.40
C SER A 251 5.81 -12.98 -3.29
N HIS A 252 5.78 -12.81 -4.61
CA HIS A 252 5.04 -13.72 -5.51
C HIS A 252 5.58 -15.15 -5.53
N ARG A 253 6.87 -15.35 -5.29
CA ARG A 253 7.48 -16.68 -5.25
C ARG A 253 7.08 -17.47 -4.00
N TYR A 254 6.96 -16.80 -2.86
CA TYR A 254 6.82 -17.44 -1.56
C TYR A 254 5.43 -17.28 -0.93
N GLU A 255 4.60 -16.38 -1.45
CA GLU A 255 3.23 -16.20 -1.00
C GLU A 255 2.30 -17.33 -1.42
N VAL A 256 1.25 -17.51 -0.62
CA VAL A 256 0.15 -18.41 -0.95
C VAL A 256 -0.64 -17.73 -2.06
N LYS A 257 -0.50 -18.22 -3.28
CA LYS A 257 -1.35 -17.81 -4.40
C LYS A 257 -2.82 -17.89 -3.95
N LEU A 258 -3.67 -16.97 -4.41
CA LEU A 258 -5.13 -17.03 -4.24
C LEU A 258 -5.73 -18.41 -4.61
N THR A 259 -5.08 -19.15 -5.49
CA THR A 259 -5.43 -20.53 -5.88
C THR A 259 -5.24 -21.58 -4.77
N GLN A 260 -4.42 -21.27 -3.77
CA GLN A 260 -4.10 -22.06 -2.58
C GLN A 260 -4.73 -21.48 -1.29
N SER A 261 -5.49 -20.39 -1.39
CA SER A 261 -6.10 -19.69 -0.26
C SER A 261 -6.94 -20.63 0.61
N ALA A 262 -6.91 -20.35 1.91
CA ALA A 262 -7.51 -21.13 2.97
C ALA A 262 -9.07 -21.22 2.90
N LEU A 263 -9.71 -20.46 2.00
CA LEU A 263 -11.14 -20.54 1.65
C LEU A 263 -11.46 -21.75 0.76
N ARG A 264 -10.55 -22.17 -0.13
CA ARG A 264 -10.75 -23.37 -0.98
C ARG A 264 -10.21 -24.64 -0.34
N ASN A 265 -9.38 -24.47 0.69
CA ASN A 265 -8.73 -25.55 1.43
C ASN A 265 -9.51 -26.01 2.67
N GLU A 266 -10.82 -25.72 2.78
CA GLU A 266 -11.66 -26.25 3.85
C GLU A 266 -11.64 -27.78 3.91
N TYR A 267 -11.50 -28.45 2.76
CA TYR A 267 -11.30 -29.90 2.68
C TYR A 267 -10.02 -30.34 3.42
N TYR A 268 -8.91 -29.61 3.28
CA TYR A 268 -7.67 -29.94 3.98
C TYR A 268 -7.64 -29.43 5.42
N LYS A 269 -8.34 -28.33 5.75
CA LYS A 269 -8.56 -27.90 7.14
C LYS A 269 -9.40 -28.94 7.91
N SER A 270 -10.50 -29.41 7.33
CA SER A 270 -11.35 -30.46 7.91
C SER A 270 -10.61 -31.80 7.98
N ARG A 271 -9.81 -32.16 6.97
CA ARG A 271 -8.98 -33.38 7.00
C ARG A 271 -7.84 -33.30 8.03
N ASN A 272 -7.17 -32.16 8.15
CA ASN A 272 -6.14 -31.94 9.18
C ASN A 272 -6.77 -31.85 10.58
N ALA A 273 -7.98 -31.29 10.71
CA ALA A 273 -8.75 -31.34 11.95
C ALA A 273 -9.14 -32.78 12.30
N MET A 274 -9.63 -33.59 11.36
CA MET A 274 -9.88 -35.02 11.59
C MET A 274 -8.60 -35.81 11.90
N ALA A 275 -7.45 -35.39 11.39
CA ALA A 275 -6.17 -36.00 11.75
C ALA A 275 -5.71 -35.63 13.17
N TYR A 276 -6.01 -34.42 13.64
CA TYR A 276 -5.66 -33.95 14.99
C TYR A 276 -6.67 -34.38 16.07
N TYR A 277 -7.95 -34.43 15.73
CA TYR A 277 -9.04 -34.75 16.66
C TYR A 277 -9.54 -36.20 16.55
N GLY A 278 -9.01 -36.98 15.61
CA GLY A 278 -9.46 -38.34 15.34
C GLY A 278 -10.86 -38.38 14.69
N PRO A 279 -11.35 -39.58 14.33
CA PRO A 279 -12.74 -39.74 13.91
C PRO A 279 -13.68 -39.31 15.04
N ALA A 280 -14.85 -38.75 14.69
CA ALA A 280 -15.84 -38.37 15.68
C ALA A 280 -16.17 -39.57 16.59
N VAL A 281 -16.04 -39.38 17.91
CA VAL A 281 -16.47 -40.40 18.87
C VAL A 281 -17.99 -40.40 18.87
N VAL A 282 -18.56 -41.46 18.31
CA VAL A 282 -20.00 -41.67 18.24
C VAL A 282 -20.40 -42.76 19.23
N ASP A 283 -21.56 -42.59 19.84
CA ASP A 283 -22.18 -43.61 20.67
C ASP A 283 -22.66 -44.80 19.82
N GLN A 284 -23.21 -45.83 20.46
CA GLN A 284 -23.71 -47.02 19.76
C GLN A 284 -24.93 -46.74 18.85
N ASN A 285 -25.53 -45.55 18.95
CA ASN A 285 -26.67 -45.10 18.17
C ASN A 285 -26.26 -44.15 17.03
N GLY A 286 -24.97 -43.78 16.94
CA GLY A 286 -24.44 -42.87 15.91
C GLY A 286 -24.48 -41.39 16.29
N ASP A 287 -24.82 -41.05 17.53
CA ASP A 287 -24.84 -39.68 18.02
C ASP A 287 -23.47 -39.27 18.59
N ILE A 288 -23.11 -37.99 18.50
CA ILE A 288 -21.79 -37.49 18.90
C ILE A 288 -21.65 -37.54 20.44
N ASP A 289 -20.73 -38.38 20.93
CA ASP A 289 -20.41 -38.50 22.36
C ASP A 289 -19.40 -37.43 22.78
N ILE A 290 -19.94 -36.32 23.28
CA ILE A 290 -19.18 -35.14 23.71
C ILE A 290 -18.28 -35.47 24.91
N ALA A 291 -18.68 -36.41 25.79
CA ALA A 291 -17.92 -36.75 26.99
C ALA A 291 -16.65 -37.55 26.64
N ALA A 292 -16.79 -38.53 25.74
CA ALA A 292 -15.68 -39.33 25.26
C ALA A 292 -14.74 -38.53 24.34
N ALA A 293 -15.27 -37.64 23.48
CA ALA A 293 -14.46 -36.73 22.67
C ALA A 293 -13.59 -35.79 23.53
N THR A 294 -14.15 -35.28 24.64
CA THR A 294 -13.41 -34.40 25.57
C THR A 294 -12.25 -35.13 26.26
N GLN A 295 -12.44 -36.40 26.61
CA GLN A 295 -11.37 -37.25 27.18
C GLN A 295 -10.26 -37.54 26.16
N GLN A 296 -10.60 -37.77 24.91
CA GLN A 296 -9.63 -38.08 23.85
C GLN A 296 -8.73 -36.87 23.55
N VAL A 297 -9.29 -35.65 23.57
CA VAL A 297 -8.53 -34.40 23.48
C VAL A 297 -7.61 -34.23 24.70
N HIS A 298 -8.10 -34.48 25.91
CA HIS A 298 -7.28 -34.41 27.12
C HIS A 298 -6.11 -35.40 27.13
N GLN A 299 -6.30 -36.60 26.57
CA GLN A 299 -5.24 -37.60 26.43
C GLN A 299 -4.21 -37.19 25.37
N ALA A 300 -4.64 -36.62 24.24
CA ALA A 300 -3.74 -36.15 23.18
C ALA A 300 -2.83 -34.99 23.64
N PHE A 301 -3.32 -34.11 24.52
CA PHE A 301 -2.53 -32.99 25.06
C PHE A 301 -1.61 -33.37 26.23
N ASN A 302 -1.86 -34.50 26.90
CA ASN A 302 -1.11 -34.93 28.09
C ASN A 302 -0.14 -36.11 27.85
N GLN A 303 0.04 -36.55 26.60
CA GLN A 303 1.10 -37.51 26.29
C GLN A 303 2.46 -36.78 26.26
N PRO A 304 3.44 -37.18 27.10
CA PRO A 304 4.80 -36.67 26.94
C PRO A 304 5.37 -37.17 25.59
N MET A 305 6.02 -36.28 24.85
CA MET A 305 6.71 -36.59 23.59
C MET A 305 7.69 -37.75 23.75
#